data_AF-A0A813LJT4-F1
#
_entry.id   AF-A0A813LJT4-F1
#
_cell.length_a   1.000
_cell.length_b   1.000
_cell.length_c   1.000
_cell.angle_alpha   90.00
_cell.angle_beta   90.00
_cell.angle_gamma   90.00
#
_symmetry.space_group_name_H-M   'P 1'
#
loop_
_entity.id
_entity.type
_entity.pdbx_description
1 polymer ?
#
loop_
_entity_poly.entity_id
_entity_poly.type
_entity_poly.pdbx_seq_one_letter_code
_entity_poly.pdbx_strand_id
1 'polypeptide(L)'
;MPTTFSVCTGGSCSGNGASLAIRDIEELCQGHANVEMSGCLGHCGKGPNCNVVGGSQGRSIVVKGLKKMSKIEALIMDHIEGFEQNAVQKKVAKLKYTARR
;
A
#
# COMPACT_ATOMS: atom_id res chain seq x y z
N MET A 1 8.20 5.84 15.27
CA MET A 1 7.09 6.62 14.70
C MET A 1 6.23 5.67 13.87
N PRO A 2 4.89 5.79 13.88
CA PRO A 2 4.02 4.92 13.09
C PRO A 2 4.30 5.09 11.59
N THR A 3 4.33 3.98 10.86
CA THR A 3 4.47 3.99 9.40
C THR A 3 3.22 4.59 8.77
N THR A 4 3.38 5.49 7.81
CA THR A 4 2.30 6.13 7.05
C THR A 4 2.47 5.84 5.56
N PHE A 5 1.43 5.29 4.94
CA PHE A 5 1.32 4.98 3.52
C PHE A 5 0.43 6.02 2.84
N SER A 6 1.03 6.98 2.14
CA SER A 6 0.31 8.04 1.41
C SER A 6 0.14 7.65 -0.06
N VAL A 7 -1.02 7.12 -0.43
CA VAL A 7 -1.33 6.60 -1.78
C VAL A 7 -1.81 7.71 -2.71
N CYS A 8 -1.13 7.86 -3.84
CA CYS A 8 -1.48 8.85 -4.86
C CYS A 8 -2.87 8.57 -5.45
N THR A 9 -3.75 9.56 -5.40
CA THR A 9 -5.11 9.53 -5.97
C THR A 9 -5.30 10.48 -7.15
N GLY A 10 -4.21 11.06 -7.67
CA GLY A 10 -4.24 11.87 -8.90
C GLY A 10 -4.77 11.06 -10.10
N GLY A 11 -5.29 11.75 -11.13
CA GLY A 11 -6.05 11.11 -12.22
C GLY A 11 -5.42 9.85 -12.82
N SER A 12 -4.10 9.86 -13.08
CA SER A 12 -3.38 8.68 -13.59
C SER A 12 -3.37 7.51 -12.59
N CYS A 13 -3.20 7.75 -11.29
CA CYS A 13 -3.23 6.68 -10.29
C CYS A 13 -4.66 6.18 -10.02
N SER A 14 -5.63 7.09 -9.98
CA SER A 14 -7.05 6.74 -9.86
C SER A 14 -7.54 5.87 -11.00
N GLY A 15 -7.22 6.22 -12.25
CA GLY A 15 -7.51 5.39 -13.43
C GLY A 15 -6.79 4.04 -13.44
N ASN A 16 -5.77 3.86 -12.59
CA ASN A 16 -5.04 2.59 -12.40
C ASN A 16 -5.45 1.85 -11.11
N GLY A 17 -6.57 2.22 -10.48
CA GLY A 17 -7.11 1.51 -9.32
C GLY A 17 -6.53 1.95 -7.97
N ALA A 18 -6.21 3.23 -7.79
CA ALA A 18 -5.70 3.75 -6.50
C ALA A 18 -6.64 3.47 -5.33
N SER A 19 -7.96 3.58 -5.51
CA SER A 19 -8.95 3.28 -4.47
C SER A 19 -8.92 1.81 -4.03
N LEU A 20 -8.69 0.89 -4.96
CA LEU A 20 -8.53 -0.54 -4.66
C LEU A 20 -7.21 -0.77 -3.92
N ALA A 21 -6.12 -0.15 -4.36
CA ALA A 21 -4.83 -0.26 -3.70
C ALA A 21 -4.86 0.28 -2.25
N ILE A 22 -5.58 1.37 -1.98
CA ILE A 22 -5.77 1.90 -0.61
C ILE A 22 -6.43 0.83 0.26
N ARG A 23 -7.57 0.27 -0.18
CA ARG A 23 -8.29 -0.77 0.57
C ARG A 23 -7.46 -2.03 0.78
N ASP A 24 -6.68 -2.42 -0.24
CA ASP A 24 -5.77 -3.56 -0.15
C ASP A 24 -4.70 -3.32 0.93
N ILE A 25 -4.14 -2.10 1.01
CA ILE A 25 -3.14 -1.73 2.04
C ILE A 25 -3.77 -1.67 3.42
N GLU A 26 -4.91 -0.98 3.59
CA GLU A 26 -5.62 -0.85 4.87
C GLU A 26 -5.95 -2.22 5.48
N GLU A 27 -6.43 -3.12 4.63
CA GLU A 27 -6.79 -4.48 5.05
C GLU A 27 -5.57 -5.32 5.41
N LEU A 28 -4.49 -5.20 4.63
CA LEU A 28 -3.27 -5.95 4.89
C LEU A 28 -2.51 -5.42 6.10
N CYS A 29 -2.49 -4.11 6.33
CA CYS A 29 -1.77 -3.51 7.45
C CYS A 29 -2.50 -3.69 8.80
N GLN A 30 -3.80 -3.99 8.79
CA GLN A 30 -4.61 -4.31 9.99
C GLN A 30 -4.49 -3.26 11.12
N GLY A 31 -4.32 -1.99 10.75
CA GLY A 31 -4.18 -0.89 11.72
C GLY A 31 -2.77 -0.70 12.29
N HIS A 32 -1.76 -1.48 11.85
CA HIS A 32 -0.35 -1.26 12.23
C HIS A 32 0.30 -0.05 11.53
N ALA A 33 -0.38 0.54 10.56
CA ALA A 33 0.08 1.72 9.84
C ALA A 33 -1.09 2.62 9.46
N ASN A 34 -0.80 3.92 9.34
CA ASN A 34 -1.75 4.88 8.80
C ASN A 34 -1.76 4.77 7.28
N VAL A 35 -2.94 4.77 6.68
CA VAL A 35 -3.10 4.82 5.22
C VAL A 35 -3.86 6.09 4.89
N GLU A 36 -3.31 6.90 4.00
CA GLU A 36 -3.89 8.18 3.63
C GLU A 36 -3.85 8.39 2.12
N MET A 37 -4.72 9.27 1.64
CA MET A 37 -4.71 9.70 0.25
C MET A 37 -3.72 10.84 0.08
N SER A 38 -2.95 10.81 -1.01
CA SER A 38 -2.04 11.88 -1.38
C SER A 38 -2.30 12.41 -2.79
N GLY A 39 -1.78 13.60 -3.05
CA GLY A 39 -1.72 14.19 -4.38
C GLY A 39 -0.72 13.49 -5.30
N CYS A 40 -0.41 14.13 -6.44
CA CYS A 40 0.54 13.57 -7.40
C CYS A 40 1.95 13.43 -6.79
N LEU A 41 2.53 12.23 -6.92
CA LEU A 41 3.90 11.91 -6.46
C LEU A 41 4.96 12.00 -7.58
N GLY A 42 4.69 12.73 -8.67
CA GLY A 42 5.65 12.93 -9.77
C GLY A 42 5.98 11.68 -10.61
N HIS A 43 5.17 10.62 -10.50
CA HIS A 43 5.41 9.32 -11.16
C HIS A 43 4.19 8.82 -11.94
N CYS A 44 3.51 9.72 -12.65
CA CYS A 44 2.38 9.39 -13.53
C CYS A 44 2.74 8.28 -14.55
N GLY A 45 1.73 7.52 -14.98
CA GLY A 45 1.90 6.36 -15.88
C GLY A 45 2.39 5.09 -15.19
N LYS A 46 2.93 5.18 -13.97
CA LYS A 46 3.38 4.03 -13.17
C LYS A 46 2.44 3.69 -12.01
N GLY A 47 1.29 4.36 -11.90
CA GLY A 47 0.37 4.24 -10.76
C GLY A 47 -0.32 2.87 -10.60
N PRO A 48 -0.91 2.60 -9.42
CA PRO A 48 -0.93 3.47 -8.23
C PRO A 48 0.43 3.57 -7.55
N ASN A 49 0.79 4.75 -7.07
CA ASN A 49 2.06 5.00 -6.37
C ASN A 49 1.78 5.32 -4.90
N CYS A 50 2.70 4.99 -4.00
CA CYS A 50 2.59 5.26 -2.58
C CYS A 50 3.88 5.87 -2.06
N ASN A 51 3.76 6.95 -1.29
CA ASN A 51 4.86 7.44 -0.46
C ASN A 51 4.79 6.74 0.90
N VAL A 52 5.92 6.31 1.43
CA VAL A 52 6.02 5.69 2.74
C VAL A 52 6.86 6.60 3.63
N VAL A 53 6.31 6.98 4.78
CA VAL A 53 7.00 7.82 5.77
C VAL A 53 6.98 7.12 7.13
N GLY A 54 8.11 7.10 7.82
CA GLY A 54 8.25 6.44 9.12
C GLY A 54 8.73 4.99 9.02
N GLY A 55 8.61 4.23 10.11
CA GLY A 55 9.16 2.87 10.22
C GLY A 55 10.69 2.84 10.39
N SER A 56 11.27 1.66 10.16
CA SER A 56 12.67 1.30 10.42
C SER A 56 13.71 2.14 9.65
N GLN A 57 13.34 2.72 8.51
CA GLN A 57 14.26 3.46 7.66
C GLN A 57 14.28 4.97 7.90
N GLY A 58 13.29 5.53 8.62
CA GLY A 58 13.22 6.95 8.96
C GLY A 58 13.20 7.94 7.77
N ARG A 59 13.10 7.47 6.52
CA ARG A 59 13.14 8.27 5.28
C ARG A 59 11.88 8.09 4.46
N SER A 60 11.50 9.14 3.73
CA SER A 60 10.39 9.11 2.78
C SER A 60 10.79 8.35 1.53
N ILE A 61 10.04 7.30 1.16
CA ILE A 61 10.32 6.47 -0.02
C ILE A 61 9.07 6.34 -0.88
N VAL A 62 9.20 6.55 -2.18
CA VAL A 62 8.09 6.39 -3.12
C VAL A 62 8.15 5.03 -3.82
N VAL A 63 7.18 4.17 -3.52
CA VAL A 63 6.97 2.88 -4.18
C VAL A 63 5.96 3.02 -5.31
N LYS A 64 6.31 2.50 -6.48
CA LYS A 64 5.56 2.71 -7.73
C LYS A 64 4.81 1.45 -8.16
N GLY A 65 3.64 1.58 -8.75
CA GLY A 65 2.94 0.49 -9.44
C GLY A 65 2.39 -0.60 -8.54
N LEU A 66 1.55 -0.23 -7.57
CA LEU A 66 0.85 -1.12 -6.64
C LEU A 66 -0.33 -1.85 -7.31
N LYS A 67 -0.05 -2.56 -8.41
CA LYS A 67 -1.04 -3.31 -9.19
C LYS A 67 -1.13 -4.79 -8.83
N LYS A 68 -0.15 -5.32 -8.11
CA LYS A 68 -0.08 -6.75 -7.77
C LYS A 68 -0.10 -6.89 -6.26
N MET A 69 -0.90 -7.84 -5.78
CA MET A 69 -0.97 -8.19 -4.36
C MET A 69 0.41 -8.44 -3.75
N SER A 70 1.27 -9.20 -4.44
CA SER A 70 2.63 -9.50 -3.96
C SER A 70 3.49 -8.25 -3.73
N LYS A 71 3.25 -7.18 -4.50
CA LYS A 71 3.98 -5.91 -4.32
C LYS A 71 3.45 -5.11 -3.14
N ILE A 72 2.15 -5.22 -2.86
CA ILE A 72 1.52 -4.61 -1.69
C ILE A 72 1.94 -5.37 -0.42
N GLU A 73 1.99 -6.70 -0.46
CA GLU A 73 2.54 -7.53 0.62
C GLU A 73 4.00 -7.14 0.92
N ALA A 74 4.86 -7.07 -0.10
CA ALA A 74 6.25 -6.66 0.07
C ALA A 74 6.36 -5.24 0.68
N LEU A 75 5.59 -4.27 0.15
CA LEU A 75 5.53 -2.91 0.69
C LEU A 75 5.25 -2.89 2.20
N ILE A 76 4.32 -3.73 2.68
CA ILE A 76 3.91 -3.74 4.08
C ILE A 76 4.96 -4.43 4.95
N MET A 77 5.45 -5.61 4.52
CA MET A 77 6.48 -6.35 5.26
C MET A 77 7.80 -5.59 5.37
N ASP A 78 8.17 -4.83 4.33
CA ASP A 78 9.45 -4.09 4.31
C ASP A 78 9.41 -2.82 5.18
N HIS A 79 8.22 -2.26 5.45
CA HIS A 79 8.08 -0.92 6.05
C HIS A 79 7.31 -0.87 7.38
N ILE A 80 6.61 -1.94 7.78
CA ILE A 80 6.05 -2.07 9.13
C ILE A 80 6.99 -2.95 9.96
N GLU A 81 7.64 -2.35 10.95
CA GLU A 81 8.60 -3.06 11.81
C GLU A 81 7.90 -4.14 12.65
N GLY A 82 8.46 -5.36 12.63
CA GLY A 82 7.93 -6.50 13.37
C GLY A 82 6.60 -7.03 12.83
N PHE A 83 6.18 -6.64 11.62
CA PHE A 83 4.95 -7.13 11.04
C PHE A 83 5.09 -8.57 10.53
N GLU A 84 4.37 -9.48 11.18
CA GLU A 84 4.20 -10.85 10.72
C GLU A 84 2.74 -11.10 10.34
N GLN A 85 2.55 -11.70 9.17
CA GLN A 85 1.22 -12.00 8.67
C GLN A 85 0.85 -13.45 8.96
N ASN A 86 -0.27 -13.67 9.67
CA ASN A 86 -0.77 -15.02 9.91
C ASN A 86 -1.25 -15.66 8.58
N ALA A 87 -1.00 -16.96 8.40
CA ALA A 87 -1.41 -17.73 7.23
C ALA A 87 -2.92 -17.61 6.91
N VAL A 88 -3.78 -17.55 7.93
CA VAL A 88 -5.23 -17.36 7.73
C VAL A 88 -5.52 -15.96 7.18
N GLN A 89 -4.90 -14.93 7.76
CA GLN A 89 -5.07 -13.55 7.32
C GLN A 89 -4.60 -13.36 5.89
N LYS A 90 -3.46 -13.97 5.52
CA LYS A 90 -2.96 -13.96 4.15
C LYS A 90 -3.94 -14.58 3.16
N LYS A 91 -4.56 -15.72 3.51
CA LYS A 91 -5.59 -16.36 2.68
C LYS A 91 -6.83 -15.48 2.52
N VAL A 92 -7.33 -14.89 3.61
CA VAL A 92 -8.51 -14.01 3.59
C VAL A 92 -8.23 -12.75 2.76
N ALA A 93 -7.08 -12.10 2.97
CA ALA A 93 -6.68 -10.93 2.21
C ALA A 93 -6.54 -11.24 0.71
N LYS A 94 -5.97 -12.40 0.36
CA LYS A 94 -5.88 -12.87 -1.03
C LYS A 94 -7.26 -13.10 -1.65
N LEU A 95 -8.17 -13.75 -0.94
CA LEU A 95 -9.54 -13.98 -1.42
C LEU A 95 -10.27 -12.66 -1.68
N LYS A 96 -10.16 -11.69 -0.76
CA LYS A 96 -10.78 -10.38 -0.91
C LYS A 96 -10.14 -9.54 -2.01
N TYR A 97 -8.81 -9.58 -2.15
CA TYR A 97 -8.11 -8.97 -3.27
C TYR A 97 -8.63 -9.49 -4.61
N THR A 98 -8.77 -10.82 -4.75
CA THR A 98 -9.31 -11.46 -5.96
C THR A 98 -10.79 -11.12 -6.18
N ALA A 99 -11.60 -10.98 -5.14
CA ALA A 99 -13.00 -10.60 -5.29
C ALA A 99 -13.20 -9.12 -5.71
N ARG A 100 -12.22 -8.24 -5.39
CA ARG A 100 -12.27 -6.81 -5.71
C ARG A 100 -11.78 -6.45 -7.12
N ARG A 101 -11.05 -7.34 -7.79
CA ARG A 101 -10.33 -7.07 -9.05
C ARG A 101 -10.69 -8.06 -10.13
#